data_AF-A0A1C6L0C5-F1
#
_entry.id   AF-A0A1C6L0C5-F1
#
_cell.length_a   1.000
_cell.length_b   1.000
_cell.length_c   1.000
_cell.angle_alpha   90.00
_cell.angle_beta   90.00
_cell.angle_gamma   90.00
#
_symmetry.space_group_name_H-M   'P 1'
#
loop_
_entity.id
_entity.type
_entity.pdbx_description
1 polymer ?
#
loop_
_entity_poly.entity_id
_entity_poly.type
_entity_poly.pdbx_seq_one_letter_code
_entity_poly.pdbx_strand_id
1 'polypeptide(L)'
;MEVKRTMTVDVEMFEVGDVIKFKLTDGEKVQAKAVKEKPEGMLFVLVDCLAKEYPMFKNIDGMDEDDITYMNSDLRKALNGEIIARFPEEIRSRMIAVNTEGDMLRIPSEKEIFGENVYGQAEDKKVKRWKPMKKRRNRIAFQGKEGAWEWYWLMNRHQEYASGFALVGYGGGADYGYASYSSGVRPVFLLS
;
A
#
# COMPACT_ATOMS: atom_id res chain seq x y z
N MET A 1 22.32 17.74 25.16
CA MET A 1 21.34 16.66 24.93
C MET A 1 20.41 17.09 23.82
N GLU A 2 20.28 16.31 22.77
CA GLU A 2 19.33 16.58 21.68
C GLU A 2 18.01 15.85 21.97
N VAL A 3 16.89 16.56 21.85
CA VAL A 3 15.55 16.02 22.13
C VAL A 3 14.67 16.22 20.91
N LYS A 4 14.10 15.13 20.38
CA LYS A 4 13.11 15.18 19.30
C LYS A 4 11.70 15.17 19.89
N ARG A 5 10.93 16.22 19.65
CA ARG A 5 9.50 16.31 20.01
C ARG A 5 8.63 16.02 18.78
N THR A 6 7.46 15.43 19.00
CA THR A 6 6.42 15.26 17.98
C THR A 6 5.28 16.20 18.29
N MET A 7 4.83 16.96 17.30
CA MET A 7 3.75 17.93 17.40
C MET A 7 2.72 17.61 16.32
N THR A 8 1.45 17.84 16.61
CA THR A 8 0.37 17.85 15.62
C THR A 8 0.10 19.30 15.27
N VAL A 9 0.02 19.61 13.98
CA VAL A 9 -0.20 20.97 13.48
C VAL A 9 -1.24 20.87 12.38
N ASP A 10 -2.17 21.82 12.36
CA ASP A 10 -3.09 21.97 11.24
C ASP A 10 -2.34 22.64 10.09
N VAL A 11 -2.38 22.00 8.92
CA VAL A 11 -1.66 22.46 7.73
C VAL A 11 -2.60 22.54 6.54
N GLU A 12 -2.39 23.53 5.67
CA GLU A 12 -3.11 23.66 4.41
C GLU A 12 -2.53 22.74 3.33
N MET A 13 -1.21 22.49 3.37
CA MET A 13 -0.49 21.68 2.40
C MET A 13 0.38 20.62 3.09
N PHE A 14 0.51 19.46 2.44
CA PHE A 14 1.32 18.34 2.94
C PHE A 14 2.73 18.34 2.32
N GLU A 15 3.70 17.83 3.08
CA GLU A 15 5.06 17.57 2.61
C GLU A 15 5.41 16.08 2.62
N VAL A 16 6.33 15.65 1.75
CA VAL A 16 6.82 14.27 1.75
C VAL A 16 7.50 13.93 3.08
N GLY A 17 6.89 13.01 3.82
CA GLY A 17 7.34 12.59 5.14
C GLY A 17 6.32 12.86 6.25
N ASP A 18 5.32 13.71 5.99
CA ASP A 18 4.22 13.95 6.91
C ASP A 18 3.48 12.66 7.24
N VAL A 19 2.95 12.60 8.47
CA VAL A 19 2.19 11.46 8.96
C VAL A 19 0.87 11.95 9.50
N ILE A 20 -0.21 11.53 8.84
CA ILE A 20 -1.58 11.73 9.32
C ILE A 20 -2.02 10.51 10.13
N LYS A 21 -2.88 10.75 11.12
CA LYS A 21 -3.45 9.69 11.98
C LYS A 21 -4.95 9.84 11.98
N PHE A 22 -5.65 8.75 11.74
CA PHE A 22 -7.10 8.74 11.76
C PHE A 22 -7.59 7.36 12.19
N LYS A 23 -8.90 7.27 12.41
CA LYS A 23 -9.57 6.04 12.81
C LYS A 23 -10.50 5.63 11.66
N LEU A 24 -10.42 4.38 11.25
CA LEU A 24 -11.40 3.78 10.36
C LEU A 24 -12.76 3.72 11.06
N THR A 25 -13.84 3.58 10.28
CA THR A 25 -15.22 3.61 10.80
C THR A 25 -15.52 2.47 11.77
N ASP A 26 -14.78 1.36 11.68
CA ASP A 26 -14.84 0.22 12.60
C ASP A 26 -13.97 0.38 13.86
N GLY A 27 -13.27 1.51 14.02
CA GLY A 27 -12.46 1.81 15.18
C GLY A 27 -10.96 1.52 15.04
N GLU A 28 -10.52 0.89 13.95
CA GLU A 28 -9.11 0.62 13.72
C GLU A 28 -8.31 1.93 13.58
N LYS A 29 -7.28 2.11 14.41
CA LYS A 29 -6.42 3.30 14.38
C LYS A 29 -5.29 3.09 13.38
N VAL A 30 -5.19 3.96 12.38
CA VAL A 30 -4.19 3.87 11.33
C VAL A 30 -3.34 5.14 11.23
N GLN A 31 -2.15 5.00 10.66
CA GLN A 31 -1.29 6.12 10.29
C GLN A 31 -0.98 6.03 8.81
N ALA A 32 -0.95 7.16 8.10
CA ALA A 32 -0.55 7.21 6.71
C ALA A 32 0.59 8.20 6.54
N LYS A 33 1.59 7.83 5.74
CA LYS A 33 2.78 8.63 5.46
C LYS A 33 2.72 9.20 4.05
N ALA A 34 2.95 10.50 3.91
CA ALA A 34 3.14 11.16 2.64
C ALA A 34 4.43 10.66 1.98
N VAL A 35 4.32 10.12 0.75
CA VAL A 35 5.42 9.45 0.06
C VAL A 35 5.83 10.12 -1.24
N LYS A 36 4.90 10.82 -1.90
CA LYS A 36 5.15 11.45 -3.19
C LYS A 36 4.13 12.55 -3.49
N GLU A 37 4.62 13.73 -3.80
CA GLU A 37 3.81 14.81 -4.35
C GLU A 37 3.44 14.50 -5.81
N LYS A 38 2.18 14.80 -6.17
CA LYS A 38 1.64 14.72 -7.51
C LYS A 38 0.98 16.08 -7.86
N PRO A 39 0.80 16.41 -9.15
CA PRO A 39 0.11 17.64 -9.55
C PRO A 39 -1.29 17.80 -8.93
N GLU A 40 -1.97 16.68 -8.69
CA GLU A 40 -3.35 16.66 -8.18
C GLU A 40 -3.43 16.60 -6.64
N GLY A 41 -2.31 16.35 -5.94
CA GLY A 41 -2.30 16.23 -4.49
C GLY A 41 -1.12 15.45 -3.91
N MET A 42 -1.22 15.01 -2.66
CA MET A 42 -0.19 14.24 -1.96
C MET A 42 -0.55 12.76 -1.87
N LEU A 43 0.35 11.90 -2.34
CA LEU A 43 0.19 10.45 -2.24
C LEU A 43 0.60 9.96 -0.85
N PHE A 44 -0.27 9.20 -0.22
CA PHE A 44 -0.06 8.58 1.08
C PHE A 44 -0.04 7.05 0.97
N VAL A 45 0.70 6.40 1.87
CA VAL A 45 0.61 4.96 2.12
C VAL A 45 0.41 4.72 3.61
N LEU A 46 -0.41 3.75 4.01
CA LEU A 46 -0.47 3.34 5.41
C LEU A 46 0.91 2.92 5.91
N VAL A 47 1.27 3.33 7.12
CA VAL A 47 2.53 2.97 7.78
C VAL A 47 2.55 1.48 8.10
N ASP A 48 1.45 0.99 8.67
CA ASP A 48 1.22 -0.41 9.01
C ASP A 48 0.18 -1.03 8.08
N CYS A 49 0.08 -2.35 8.09
CA CYS A 49 -0.97 -3.06 7.38
C CYS A 49 -2.31 -2.84 8.09
N LEU A 50 -3.41 -3.02 7.36
CA LEU A 50 -4.72 -3.24 8.00
C LEU A 50 -4.65 -4.47 8.92
N ALA A 51 -5.42 -4.46 10.00
CA ALA A 51 -5.50 -5.59 10.94
C ALA A 51 -6.00 -6.86 10.25
N LYS A 52 -6.93 -6.73 9.30
CA LYS A 52 -7.40 -7.84 8.46
C LYS A 52 -6.48 -8.02 7.26
N GLU A 53 -5.98 -9.24 7.09
CA GLU A 53 -5.25 -9.68 5.90
C GLU A 53 -6.20 -10.03 4.76
N TYR A 54 -5.67 -10.00 3.54
CA TYR A 54 -6.40 -10.34 2.33
C TYR A 54 -5.53 -11.16 1.39
N PRO A 55 -6.10 -12.13 0.66
CA PRO A 55 -5.41 -12.72 -0.46
C PRO A 55 -5.46 -11.80 -1.68
N MET A 56 -4.48 -11.94 -2.58
CA MET A 56 -4.53 -11.27 -3.89
C MET A 56 -5.71 -11.80 -4.70
N PHE A 57 -5.87 -13.12 -4.74
CA PHE A 57 -6.97 -13.84 -5.38
C PHE A 57 -7.53 -14.87 -4.41
N LYS A 58 -8.87 -14.98 -4.32
CA LYS A 58 -9.49 -16.01 -3.48
C LYS A 58 -9.40 -17.39 -4.11
N ASN A 59 -9.47 -17.45 -5.43
CA ASN A 59 -9.25 -18.66 -6.22
C ASN A 59 -8.60 -18.26 -7.57
N ILE A 60 -7.65 -19.09 -8.02
CA ILE A 60 -6.98 -18.95 -9.32
C ILE A 60 -7.21 -20.16 -10.24
N ASP A 61 -8.00 -21.15 -9.81
CA ASP A 61 -8.32 -22.34 -10.60
C ASP A 61 -9.03 -21.96 -11.90
N GLY A 62 -8.47 -22.42 -13.03
CA GLY A 62 -9.01 -22.14 -14.36
C GLY A 62 -8.76 -20.73 -14.87
N MET A 63 -7.90 -19.94 -14.21
CA MET A 63 -7.39 -18.67 -14.72
C MET A 63 -6.10 -18.90 -15.50
N ASP A 64 -5.97 -18.23 -16.64
CA ASP A 64 -4.72 -18.20 -17.38
C ASP A 64 -3.79 -17.10 -16.84
N GLU A 65 -2.52 -17.13 -17.24
CA GLU A 65 -1.51 -16.18 -16.77
C GLU A 65 -1.89 -14.70 -17.03
N ASP A 66 -2.60 -14.43 -18.12
CA ASP A 66 -3.07 -13.09 -18.49
C ASP A 66 -4.23 -12.60 -17.61
N ASP A 67 -4.98 -13.52 -17.00
CA ASP A 67 -6.05 -13.18 -16.06
C ASP A 67 -5.49 -12.81 -14.70
N ILE A 68 -4.36 -13.40 -14.31
CA ILE A 68 -3.73 -13.20 -13.01
C ILE A 68 -2.94 -11.90 -13.02
N THR A 69 -3.65 -10.79 -12.82
CA THR A 69 -3.05 -9.46 -12.69
C THR A 69 -3.64 -8.73 -11.49
N TYR A 70 -2.91 -7.74 -10.96
CA TYR A 70 -3.46 -6.89 -9.91
C TYR A 70 -4.79 -6.23 -10.34
N MET A 71 -4.94 -5.88 -11.62
CA MET A 71 -6.14 -5.22 -12.14
C MET A 71 -7.39 -6.10 -12.06
N ASN A 72 -7.22 -7.41 -12.19
CA ASN A 72 -8.29 -8.41 -12.11
C ASN A 72 -8.46 -9.00 -10.70
N SER A 73 -7.54 -8.67 -9.79
CA SER A 73 -7.45 -9.27 -8.45
C SER A 73 -8.69 -9.02 -7.58
N ASP A 74 -8.97 -9.99 -6.71
CA ASP A 74 -10.01 -9.83 -5.69
C ASP A 74 -9.60 -8.80 -4.64
N LEU A 75 -8.29 -8.64 -4.38
CA LEU A 75 -7.77 -7.60 -3.51
C LEU A 75 -8.09 -6.19 -4.03
N ARG A 76 -7.95 -5.92 -5.33
CA ARG A 76 -8.33 -4.62 -5.91
C ARG A 76 -9.81 -4.33 -5.74
N LYS A 77 -10.67 -5.34 -5.91
CA LYS A 77 -12.12 -5.23 -5.65
C LYS A 77 -12.40 -4.95 -4.17
N ALA A 78 -11.71 -5.63 -3.26
CA ALA A 78 -11.84 -5.38 -1.82
C ALA A 78 -11.38 -3.96 -1.43
N LEU A 79 -10.26 -3.49 -2.00
CA LEU A 79 -9.74 -2.13 -1.81
C LEU A 79 -10.78 -1.08 -2.16
N ASN A 80 -11.32 -1.13 -3.37
CA ASN A 80 -12.27 -0.15 -3.88
C ASN A 80 -13.74 -0.47 -3.57
N GLY A 81 -13.99 -1.45 -2.70
CA GLY A 81 -15.32 -1.82 -2.20
C GLY A 81 -15.39 -1.74 -0.68
N GLU A 82 -15.11 -2.85 0.01
CA GLU A 82 -15.27 -2.93 1.46
C GLU A 82 -14.21 -2.13 2.24
N ILE A 83 -12.97 -2.01 1.75
CA ILE A 83 -11.90 -1.32 2.46
C ILE A 83 -12.08 0.20 2.40
N ILE A 84 -12.36 0.77 1.22
CA ILE A 84 -12.62 2.22 1.10
C ILE A 84 -13.85 2.65 1.91
N ALA A 85 -14.87 1.79 2.04
CA ALA A 85 -16.03 2.07 2.87
C ALA A 85 -15.69 2.24 4.37
N ARG A 86 -14.52 1.74 4.81
CA ARG A 86 -14.02 1.89 6.18
C ARG A 86 -13.31 3.23 6.42
N PHE A 87 -12.95 3.98 5.36
CA PHE A 87 -12.31 5.28 5.53
C PHE A 87 -13.35 6.31 6.00
N PRO A 88 -13.01 7.16 7.00
CA PRO A 88 -13.92 8.18 7.48
C PRO A 88 -14.19 9.24 6.40
N GLU A 89 -15.37 9.86 6.47
CA GLU A 89 -15.83 10.85 5.48
C GLU A 89 -14.87 12.03 5.33
N GLU A 90 -14.24 12.49 6.41
CA GLU A 90 -13.23 13.55 6.41
C GLU A 90 -12.04 13.24 5.49
N ILE A 91 -11.63 11.98 5.41
CA ILE A 91 -10.56 11.55 4.50
C ILE A 91 -11.13 11.25 3.12
N ARG A 92 -12.24 10.52 3.05
CA ARG A 92 -12.83 10.04 1.78
C ARG A 92 -13.31 11.18 0.89
N SER A 93 -13.85 12.26 1.46
CA SER A 93 -14.30 13.44 0.71
C SER A 93 -13.17 14.20 0.00
N ARG A 94 -11.93 13.99 0.47
CA ARG A 94 -10.70 14.58 -0.10
C ARG A 94 -9.93 13.62 -0.99
N MET A 95 -10.35 12.35 -1.07
CA MET A 95 -9.70 11.38 -1.93
C MET A 95 -10.00 11.66 -3.39
N ILE A 96 -8.98 11.49 -4.22
CA ILE A 96 -9.09 11.48 -5.67
C ILE A 96 -8.48 10.19 -6.22
N ALA A 97 -8.83 9.86 -7.46
CA ALA A 97 -8.38 8.61 -8.09
C ALA A 97 -6.85 8.53 -8.15
N VAL A 98 -6.29 7.37 -7.78
CA VAL A 98 -4.85 7.10 -7.79
C VAL A 98 -4.32 6.69 -9.17
N ASN A 99 -5.22 6.29 -10.07
CA ASN A 99 -4.96 5.78 -11.41
C ASN A 99 -6.08 6.14 -12.41
N THR A 100 -5.89 5.76 -13.67
CA THR A 100 -6.80 6.04 -14.79
C THR A 100 -8.10 5.25 -14.73
N GLU A 101 -8.13 4.17 -13.98
CA GLU A 101 -9.28 3.29 -13.81
C GLU A 101 -10.29 3.81 -12.79
N GLY A 102 -9.97 4.93 -12.12
CA GLY A 102 -10.83 5.56 -11.12
C GLY A 102 -10.72 4.92 -9.74
N ASP A 103 -9.70 4.10 -9.47
CA ASP A 103 -9.49 3.53 -8.15
C ASP A 103 -9.13 4.65 -7.17
N MET A 104 -9.73 4.64 -5.99
CA MET A 104 -9.35 5.55 -4.90
C MET A 104 -8.25 4.95 -4.03
N LEU A 105 -8.23 3.61 -3.92
CA LEU A 105 -7.23 2.86 -3.18
C LEU A 105 -6.47 1.90 -4.09
N ARG A 106 -5.17 1.79 -3.87
CA ARG A 106 -4.32 0.69 -4.39
C ARG A 106 -3.36 0.19 -3.32
N ILE A 107 -2.49 -0.76 -3.66
CA ILE A 107 -1.29 -1.12 -2.85
C ILE A 107 -0.02 -0.58 -3.54
N PRO A 108 1.14 -0.54 -2.84
CA PRO A 108 2.39 -0.07 -3.44
C PRO A 108 2.86 -1.01 -4.56
N SER A 109 3.63 -0.47 -5.50
CA SER A 109 4.44 -1.31 -6.38
C SER A 109 5.77 -1.67 -5.73
N GLU A 110 6.40 -2.72 -6.23
CA GLU A 110 7.71 -3.15 -5.77
C GLU A 110 8.77 -2.08 -6.03
N LYS A 111 8.75 -1.42 -7.18
CA LYS A 111 9.68 -0.35 -7.49
C LYS A 111 9.46 0.91 -6.65
N GLU A 112 8.23 1.17 -6.21
CA GLU A 112 7.93 2.24 -5.24
C GLU A 112 8.57 1.97 -3.88
N ILE A 113 8.65 0.70 -3.46
CA ILE A 113 9.25 0.29 -2.19
C ILE A 113 10.78 0.14 -2.28
N PHE A 114 11.28 -0.61 -3.25
CA PHE A 114 12.68 -1.03 -3.35
C PHE A 114 13.51 -0.19 -4.32
N GLY A 115 12.87 0.40 -5.33
CA GLY A 115 13.53 1.15 -6.41
C GLY A 115 13.87 0.32 -7.64
N GLU A 116 13.63 -0.98 -7.55
CA GLU A 116 13.82 -1.97 -8.58
C GLU A 116 12.74 -3.05 -8.41
N ASN A 117 12.61 -3.90 -9.42
CA ASN A 117 11.75 -5.07 -9.39
C ASN A 117 12.65 -6.29 -9.19
N VAL A 118 12.66 -6.85 -7.98
CA VAL A 118 13.49 -8.01 -7.63
C VAL A 118 12.79 -9.30 -8.07
N TYR A 119 11.47 -9.38 -7.81
CA TYR A 119 10.63 -10.54 -8.14
C TYR A 119 9.55 -10.19 -9.16
N GLY A 120 9.05 -8.96 -9.12
CA GLY A 120 7.91 -8.52 -9.89
C GLY A 120 8.23 -8.27 -11.36
N GLN A 121 7.19 -8.29 -12.18
CA GLN A 121 7.25 -7.85 -13.56
C GLN A 121 7.71 -6.40 -13.69
N ALA A 122 8.32 -6.09 -14.84
CA ALA A 122 8.88 -4.78 -15.13
C ALA A 122 7.82 -3.67 -15.08
N GLU A 123 8.14 -2.59 -14.35
CA GLU A 123 7.32 -1.39 -14.30
C GLU A 123 7.85 -0.26 -15.19
N ASP A 124 6.98 0.72 -15.49
CA ASP A 124 7.36 1.95 -16.18
C ASP A 124 8.63 2.59 -15.56
N LYS A 125 9.52 3.08 -16.42
CA LYS A 125 10.78 3.72 -16.04
C LYS A 125 10.59 4.98 -15.17
N LYS A 126 9.42 5.61 -15.24
CA LYS A 126 8.98 6.76 -14.44
C LYS A 126 8.66 6.38 -13.00
N VAL A 127 8.35 5.11 -12.71
CA VAL A 127 8.16 4.67 -11.32
C VAL A 127 9.53 4.64 -10.63
N LYS A 128 9.60 5.29 -9.48
CA LYS A 128 10.82 5.45 -8.67
C LYS A 128 10.49 5.12 -7.22
N ARG A 129 11.51 4.65 -6.50
CA ARG A 129 11.42 4.46 -5.05
C ARG A 129 10.96 5.74 -4.36
N TRP A 130 9.97 5.63 -3.51
CA TRP A 130 9.55 6.73 -2.66
C TRP A 130 10.68 7.15 -1.71
N LYS A 131 10.89 8.46 -1.57
CA LYS A 131 11.99 9.01 -0.75
C LYS A 131 11.99 8.45 0.68
N PRO A 132 10.84 8.30 1.37
CA PRO A 132 10.81 7.66 2.70
C PRO A 132 11.27 6.19 2.70
N MET A 133 11.03 5.43 1.63
CA MET A 133 11.32 3.99 1.58
C MET A 133 12.82 3.66 1.43
N LYS A 134 13.68 4.66 1.19
CA LYS A 134 15.14 4.52 1.29
C LYS A 134 15.56 3.99 2.68
N LYS A 135 14.83 4.34 3.74
CA LYS A 135 15.07 3.80 5.08
C LYS A 135 14.34 2.47 5.23
N ARG A 136 15.07 1.38 5.45
CA ARG A 136 14.53 0.02 5.63
C ARG A 136 13.40 -0.06 6.66
N ARG A 137 13.53 0.67 7.77
CA ARG A 137 12.50 0.73 8.82
C ARG A 137 11.12 1.17 8.30
N ASN A 138 11.04 2.02 7.27
CA ASN A 138 9.75 2.45 6.71
C ASN A 138 9.10 1.37 5.80
N ARG A 139 9.87 0.35 5.41
CA ARG A 139 9.39 -0.82 4.66
C ARG A 139 8.89 -1.93 5.57
N ILE A 140 9.20 -1.90 6.87
CA ILE A 140 8.65 -2.86 7.84
C ILE A 140 7.27 -2.34 8.24
N ALA A 141 6.29 -3.24 8.30
CA ALA A 141 4.92 -2.96 8.73
C ALA A 141 4.48 -3.98 9.78
N PHE A 142 3.58 -3.55 10.64
CA PHE A 142 2.90 -4.44 11.59
C PHE A 142 1.50 -4.79 11.08
N GLN A 143 0.94 -5.91 11.55
CA GLN A 143 -0.45 -6.26 11.34
C GLN A 143 -1.35 -5.38 12.22
N GLY A 144 -1.99 -4.37 11.61
CA GLY A 144 -2.56 -3.28 12.38
C GLY A 144 -1.49 -2.51 13.17
N LYS A 145 -1.91 -1.58 14.02
CA LYS A 145 -1.01 -0.69 14.75
C LYS A 145 -0.14 -1.37 15.81
N GLU A 146 -0.61 -2.48 16.38
CA GLU A 146 -0.01 -3.11 17.58
C GLU A 146 0.17 -4.63 17.43
N GLY A 147 0.05 -5.17 16.21
CA GLY A 147 0.25 -6.59 15.93
C GLY A 147 1.72 -6.99 15.76
N ALA A 148 1.93 -8.20 15.24
CA ALA A 148 3.26 -8.72 14.91
C ALA A 148 3.81 -8.10 13.62
N TRP A 149 5.09 -8.38 13.31
CA TRP A 149 5.64 -8.03 11.99
C TRP A 149 4.89 -8.80 10.90
N GLU A 150 4.58 -8.10 9.83
CA GLU A 150 3.66 -8.57 8.80
C GLU A 150 4.30 -8.56 7.41
N TRP A 151 4.01 -9.58 6.63
CA TRP A 151 4.26 -9.61 5.20
C TRP A 151 3.18 -8.81 4.48
N TYR A 152 3.51 -8.04 3.44
CA TYR A 152 2.46 -7.31 2.73
C TYR A 152 2.60 -7.29 1.22
N TRP A 153 1.45 -7.33 0.56
CA TRP A 153 1.34 -7.41 -0.89
C TRP A 153 1.86 -6.16 -1.60
N LEU A 154 2.40 -6.39 -2.79
CA LEU A 154 2.72 -5.39 -3.79
C LEU A 154 1.94 -5.69 -5.08
N MET A 155 1.76 -4.67 -5.92
CA MET A 155 0.97 -4.80 -7.16
C MET A 155 1.57 -5.79 -8.17
N ASN A 156 2.87 -6.06 -8.08
CA ASN A 156 3.59 -6.76 -9.14
C ASN A 156 3.37 -8.27 -9.07
N ARG A 157 2.86 -8.85 -10.15
CA ARG A 157 2.95 -10.30 -10.37
C ARG A 157 4.41 -10.69 -10.51
N HIS A 158 4.79 -11.87 -10.01
CA HIS A 158 6.12 -12.42 -10.15
C HIS A 158 6.45 -12.64 -11.64
N GLN A 159 7.68 -12.34 -12.04
CA GLN A 159 8.10 -12.40 -13.44
C GLN A 159 8.03 -13.82 -14.04
N GLU A 160 8.40 -14.83 -13.27
CA GLU A 160 8.47 -16.23 -13.72
C GLU A 160 7.32 -17.12 -13.25
N TYR A 161 6.46 -16.63 -12.35
CA TYR A 161 5.41 -17.44 -11.73
C TYR A 161 4.06 -16.76 -11.89
N ALA A 162 3.17 -17.36 -12.68
CA ALA A 162 1.81 -16.85 -12.92
C ALA A 162 1.01 -16.70 -11.62
N SER A 163 1.18 -17.62 -10.67
CA SER A 163 0.45 -17.63 -9.40
C SER A 163 1.12 -16.85 -8.27
N GLY A 164 2.27 -16.21 -8.51
CA GLY A 164 3.06 -15.51 -7.48
C GLY A 164 2.92 -13.99 -7.58
N PHE A 165 2.89 -13.29 -6.45
CA PHE A 165 2.98 -11.83 -6.38
C PHE A 165 4.13 -11.40 -5.47
N ALA A 166 4.77 -10.29 -5.84
CA ALA A 166 5.77 -9.66 -5.00
C ALA A 166 5.14 -9.19 -3.68
N LEU A 167 5.89 -9.32 -2.60
CA LEU A 167 5.52 -8.84 -1.29
C LEU A 167 6.74 -8.31 -0.55
N VAL A 168 6.53 -7.72 0.61
CA VAL A 168 7.61 -7.28 1.49
C VAL A 168 7.70 -8.22 2.68
N GLY A 169 8.89 -8.79 2.88
CA GLY A 169 9.29 -9.59 4.03
C GLY A 169 9.06 -8.88 5.37
N TYR A 170 8.82 -9.62 6.46
CA TYR A 170 8.76 -9.04 7.82
C TYR A 170 9.99 -8.17 8.18
N GLY A 171 11.15 -8.48 7.60
CA GLY A 171 12.38 -7.71 7.77
C GLY A 171 12.50 -6.49 6.83
N GLY A 172 11.47 -6.14 6.07
CA GLY A 172 11.48 -5.05 5.08
C GLY A 172 12.30 -5.34 3.81
N GLY A 173 12.55 -6.62 3.51
CA GLY A 173 13.19 -7.10 2.28
C GLY A 173 12.18 -7.44 1.20
N ALA A 174 12.62 -7.58 -0.05
CA ALA A 174 11.75 -8.08 -1.12
C ALA A 174 11.54 -9.59 -0.95
N ASP A 175 10.34 -10.07 -1.28
CA ASP A 175 9.97 -11.48 -1.27
C ASP A 175 8.79 -11.69 -2.25
N TYR A 176 8.26 -12.91 -2.34
CA TYR A 176 7.04 -13.20 -3.08
C TYR A 176 6.20 -14.27 -2.37
N GLY A 177 4.91 -14.34 -2.73
CA GLY A 177 4.00 -15.33 -2.19
C GLY A 177 2.94 -15.75 -3.20
N TYR A 178 2.31 -16.90 -2.95
CA TYR A 178 1.20 -17.37 -3.78
C TYR A 178 0.00 -16.44 -3.63
N ALA A 179 -0.66 -16.14 -4.75
CA ALA A 179 -1.80 -15.24 -4.85
C ALA A 179 -2.98 -15.60 -3.90
N SER A 180 -3.13 -16.88 -3.56
CA SER A 180 -4.16 -17.41 -2.68
C SER A 180 -3.87 -17.25 -1.18
N TYR A 181 -2.63 -16.93 -0.81
CA TYR A 181 -2.28 -16.71 0.60
C TYR A 181 -2.83 -15.36 1.06
N SER A 182 -3.25 -15.30 2.32
CA SER A 182 -3.57 -14.02 2.94
C SER A 182 -2.28 -13.36 3.42
N SER A 183 -2.18 -12.05 3.20
CA SER A 183 -1.08 -11.24 3.73
C SER A 183 -1.58 -9.82 4.01
N GLY A 184 -0.75 -9.04 4.69
CA GLY A 184 -1.02 -7.66 5.02
C GLY A 184 -1.28 -6.78 3.80
N VAL A 185 -2.15 -5.79 3.99
CA VAL A 185 -2.51 -4.81 2.98
C VAL A 185 -2.13 -3.42 3.47
N ARG A 186 -1.35 -2.69 2.67
CA ARG A 186 -0.99 -1.29 2.92
C ARG A 186 -1.64 -0.38 1.87
N PRO A 187 -2.87 0.11 2.11
CA PRO A 187 -3.53 1.04 1.21
C PRO A 187 -2.68 2.27 0.89
N VAL A 188 -2.71 2.63 -0.38
CA VAL A 188 -2.15 3.84 -0.98
C VAL A 188 -3.32 4.65 -1.52
N PHE A 189 -3.34 5.94 -1.20
CA PHE A 189 -4.41 6.85 -1.59
C PHE A 189 -3.86 8.25 -1.85
N LEU A 190 -4.57 9.04 -2.63
CA LEU A 190 -4.20 10.40 -3.01
C LEU A 190 -5.17 11.38 -2.37
N LEU A 191 -4.64 12.38 -1.63
CA LEU A 191 -5.44 13.45 -1.05
C LEU A 191 -5.18 14.76 -1.77
N SER A 192 -6.27 15.48 -2.05
CA SER A 192 -6.27 16.89 -2.47
C SER A 192 -6.71 17.78 -1.31
#